data_AF-A0A127K369-F1
#
_entry.id   AF-A0A127K369-F1
#
_cell.length_a   1.000
_cell.length_b   1.000
_cell.length_c   1.000
_cell.angle_alpha   90.00
_cell.angle_beta   90.00
_cell.angle_gamma   90.00
#
_symmetry.space_group_name_H-M   'P 1'
#
loop_
_entity.id
_entity.type
_entity.pdbx_description
1 polymer ?
#
loop_
_entity_poly.entity_id
_entity_poly.type
_entity_poly.pdbx_seq_one_letter_code
_entity_poly.pdbx_strand_id
1 'polypeptide(L)'
;MDAIVMNTLTGAITEYDNYGFHAATPTHAGNATGLYAFGGDLDVAQPIVAEAVTGETLWGDSRKKFLDMVYFSIPDGEGRGELIVQGAGEAEYRYPFPFRPSGQSRAKPGKGIRENYLAFGFSNPDGDDFTLDRVEVLVAQSRTRRV
;
A
#
# COMPACT_ATOMS: atom_id res chain seq x y z
N MET A 1 8.13 -13.11 -14.30
CA MET A 1 9.24 -13.40 -13.37
C MET A 1 9.40 -12.13 -12.60
N ASP A 2 9.22 -12.22 -11.30
CA ASP A 2 9.15 -11.05 -10.43
C ASP A 2 10.56 -10.74 -9.94
N ALA A 3 10.92 -9.46 -9.90
CA ALA A 3 12.20 -9.02 -9.41
C ALA A 3 12.04 -8.55 -7.96
N ILE A 4 12.68 -9.26 -7.03
CA ILE A 4 12.64 -8.95 -5.60
C ILE A 4 13.89 -8.16 -5.24
N VAL A 5 13.71 -6.96 -4.69
CA VAL A 5 14.78 -6.09 -4.20
C VAL A 5 14.63 -5.91 -2.70
N MET A 6 15.73 -6.12 -1.96
CA MET A 6 15.78 -5.88 -0.52
C MET A 6 16.66 -4.68 -0.22
N ASN A 7 16.11 -3.70 0.48
CA ASN A 7 16.90 -2.66 1.11
C ASN A 7 17.65 -3.27 2.31
N THR A 8 18.96 -3.45 2.17
CA THR A 8 19.79 -4.10 3.20
C THR A 8 19.99 -3.26 4.46
N LEU A 9 19.66 -1.96 4.44
CA LEU A 9 19.72 -1.09 5.61
C LEU A 9 18.46 -1.17 6.47
N THR A 10 17.29 -1.25 5.83
CA THR A 10 15.98 -1.22 6.53
C THR A 10 15.29 -2.57 6.60
N GLY A 11 15.73 -3.54 5.80
CA GLY A 11 15.03 -4.81 5.60
C GLY A 11 13.75 -4.70 4.77
N ALA A 12 13.42 -3.52 4.24
CA ALA A 12 12.26 -3.35 3.38
C ALA A 12 12.43 -4.16 2.08
N ILE A 13 11.34 -4.78 1.64
CA ILE A 13 11.29 -5.59 0.43
C ILE A 13 10.40 -4.87 -0.57
N THR A 14 10.87 -4.76 -1.80
CA THR A 14 10.10 -4.31 -2.95
C THR A 14 10.02 -5.46 -3.94
N GLU A 15 8.82 -5.74 -4.39
CA GLU A 15 8.57 -6.68 -5.47
C GLU A 15 8.15 -5.90 -6.70
N TYR A 16 8.85 -6.12 -7.81
CA TYR A 16 8.42 -5.67 -9.12
C TYR A 16 7.83 -6.87 -9.84
N ASP A 17 6.51 -6.88 -9.99
CA ASP A 17 5.82 -7.87 -10.80
C ASP A 17 5.94 -7.52 -12.30
N ASN A 18 5.55 -8.45 -13.17
CA ASN A 18 5.49 -8.24 -14.63
C ASN A 18 6.81 -7.88 -15.36
N TYR A 19 7.90 -7.66 -14.62
CA TYR A 19 9.17 -7.18 -15.14
C TYR A 19 10.27 -8.23 -14.96
N GLY A 20 10.54 -9.00 -16.03
CA GLY A 20 11.65 -9.96 -16.09
C GLY A 20 13.04 -9.31 -16.18
N PHE A 21 13.26 -8.16 -15.55
CA PHE A 21 14.53 -7.44 -15.57
C PHE A 21 15.57 -8.19 -14.74
N HIS A 22 16.77 -8.35 -15.32
CA HIS A 22 17.92 -8.93 -14.61
C HIS A 22 18.99 -7.89 -14.27
N ALA A 23 18.84 -6.66 -14.77
CA ALA A 23 19.73 -5.54 -14.48
C ALA A 23 18.93 -4.22 -14.53
N ALA A 24 19.26 -3.29 -13.64
CA ALA A 24 18.66 -1.97 -13.59
C ALA A 24 19.71 -0.89 -13.28
N THR A 25 19.45 0.31 -13.79
CA THR A 25 20.14 1.58 -13.50
C THR A 25 19.08 2.59 -13.08
N PRO A 26 19.44 3.78 -12.55
CA PRO A 26 18.44 4.77 -12.16
C PRO A 26 17.46 5.20 -13.27
N THR A 27 17.80 4.98 -14.54
CA THR A 27 16.98 5.44 -15.68
C THR A 27 16.56 4.33 -16.64
N HIS A 28 17.10 3.11 -16.53
CA HIS A 28 16.83 2.02 -17.47
C HIS A 28 16.92 0.65 -16.80
N ALA A 29 16.17 -0.33 -17.33
CA ALA A 29 16.32 -1.74 -17.02
C ALA A 29 16.51 -2.60 -18.27
N GLY A 30 17.18 -3.74 -18.12
CA GLY A 30 17.46 -4.69 -19.18
C GLY A 30 16.91 -6.07 -18.87
N ASN A 31 16.38 -6.74 -19.90
CA ASN A 31 16.06 -8.16 -19.88
C ASN A 31 16.58 -8.85 -21.17
N ALA A 32 16.23 -10.12 -21.37
CA ALA A 32 16.63 -10.87 -22.57
C ALA A 32 16.02 -10.32 -23.88
N THR A 33 14.93 -9.56 -23.80
CA THR A 33 14.23 -9.00 -24.97
C THR A 33 14.67 -7.58 -25.31
N GLY A 34 15.29 -6.83 -24.39
CA GLY A 34 15.83 -5.51 -24.71
C GLY A 34 16.16 -4.63 -23.51
N LEU A 35 16.37 -3.34 -23.82
CA LEU A 35 16.60 -2.26 -22.88
C LEU A 35 15.35 -1.37 -22.82
N TYR A 36 14.91 -1.04 -21.61
CA TYR A 36 13.71 -0.28 -21.31
C TYR A 36 14.10 0.95 -20.49
N ALA A 37 13.54 2.11 -20.82
CA ALA A 37 13.70 3.31 -20.01
C ALA A 37 12.69 3.30 -18.87
N PHE A 38 13.09 3.73 -17.67
CA PHE A 38 12.18 3.98 -16.56
C PHE A 38 11.48 5.33 -16.73
N GLY A 39 10.19 5.35 -16.41
CA GLY A 39 9.32 6.53 -16.49
C GLY A 39 8.05 6.26 -17.30
N GLY A 40 7.29 7.32 -17.53
CA GLY A 40 5.96 7.26 -18.14
C GLY A 40 4.87 6.86 -17.15
N ASP A 41 3.62 7.07 -17.56
CA ASP A 41 2.45 6.86 -16.69
C ASP A 41 1.85 5.45 -16.86
N LEU A 42 2.25 4.75 -17.94
CA LEU A 42 1.67 3.48 -18.34
C LEU A 42 2.76 2.42 -18.56
N ASP A 43 2.52 1.23 -18.03
CA ASP A 43 3.13 0.00 -18.51
C ASP A 43 2.39 -0.45 -19.78
N VAL A 44 2.93 -0.07 -20.94
CA VAL A 44 2.33 -0.27 -22.26
C VAL A 44 0.98 0.44 -22.41
N ALA A 45 -0.09 -0.13 -21.85
CA ALA A 45 -1.45 0.36 -21.92
C ALA A 45 -2.18 0.28 -20.56
N GLN A 46 -1.47 -0.06 -19.47
CA GLN A 46 -2.02 -0.18 -18.12
C GLN A 46 -1.33 0.80 -17.18
N PRO A 47 -2.02 1.35 -16.17
CA PRO A 47 -1.38 2.18 -15.17
C PRO A 47 -0.30 1.45 -14.39
N ILE A 48 0.75 2.17 -13.98
CA ILE A 48 1.79 1.64 -13.09
C ILE A 48 1.31 1.77 -11.64
N VAL A 49 0.74 0.69 -11.10
CA VAL A 49 0.20 0.66 -9.74
C VAL A 49 1.31 0.35 -8.75
N ALA A 50 1.42 1.17 -7.70
CA ALA A 50 2.31 0.94 -6.57
C ALA A 50 1.48 0.63 -5.32
N GLU A 51 1.94 -0.35 -4.54
CA GLU A 51 1.36 -0.70 -3.26
C GLU A 51 2.41 -0.69 -2.16
N ALA A 52 2.06 -0.09 -1.03
CA ALA A 52 2.89 -0.09 0.17
C ALA A 52 2.07 -0.68 1.32
N VAL A 53 2.45 -1.87 1.79
CA VAL A 53 1.74 -2.59 2.86
C VAL A 53 2.69 -2.88 4.01
N THR A 54 2.20 -2.66 5.23
CA THR A 54 2.93 -3.00 6.46
C THR A 54 2.85 -4.50 6.75
N GLY A 55 3.76 -5.02 7.58
CA GLY A 55 3.66 -6.40 8.06
C GLY A 55 2.44 -6.60 8.97
N GLU A 56 1.83 -7.78 8.91
CA GLU A 56 0.74 -8.15 9.82
C GLU A 56 1.26 -8.20 11.25
N THR A 57 0.62 -7.47 12.16
CA THR A 57 1.04 -7.40 13.56
C THR A 57 -0.14 -7.33 14.50
N LEU A 58 0.09 -7.72 15.77
CA LEU A 58 -0.90 -7.55 16.83
C LEU A 58 -0.95 -6.07 17.24
N TRP A 59 -2.04 -5.39 16.91
CA TRP A 59 -2.18 -3.97 17.22
C TRP A 59 -2.57 -3.75 18.69
N GLY A 60 -1.63 -3.26 19.51
CA GLY A 60 -1.87 -2.90 20.91
C GLY A 60 -2.06 -4.12 21.82
N ASP A 61 -3.30 -4.57 22.02
CA ASP A 61 -3.65 -5.70 22.90
C ASP A 61 -4.43 -6.81 22.19
N SER A 62 -4.75 -7.89 22.90
CA SER A 62 -5.46 -9.07 22.37
C SER A 62 -6.97 -8.87 22.08
N ARG A 63 -7.53 -7.66 22.25
CA ARG A 63 -8.94 -7.42 21.89
C ARG A 63 -9.09 -7.29 20.38
N LYS A 64 -10.19 -7.80 19.84
CA LYS A 64 -10.59 -7.52 18.45
C LYS A 64 -10.70 -6.01 18.24
N LYS A 65 -10.19 -5.54 17.11
CA LYS A 65 -10.19 -4.14 16.71
C LYS A 65 -11.32 -3.85 15.74
N PHE A 66 -11.77 -2.61 15.82
CA PHE A 66 -12.62 -1.97 14.83
C PHE A 66 -11.85 -0.77 14.31
N LEU A 67 -11.95 -0.55 13.01
CA LEU A 67 -11.31 0.57 12.36
C LEU A 67 -12.35 1.67 12.17
N ASP A 68 -12.11 2.84 12.74
CA ASP A 68 -13.02 3.98 12.59
C ASP A 68 -12.68 4.80 11.35
N MET A 69 -11.43 5.27 11.29
CA MET A 69 -10.92 6.08 10.20
C MET A 69 -9.42 5.82 10.03
N VAL A 70 -8.94 5.84 8.80
CA VAL A 70 -7.50 5.84 8.49
C VAL A 70 -7.16 7.13 7.78
N TYR A 71 -6.11 7.80 8.21
CA TYR A 71 -5.61 9.06 7.67
C TYR A 71 -4.31 8.84 6.92
N PHE A 72 -4.14 9.58 5.83
CA PHE A 72 -2.99 9.53 4.96
C PHE A 72 -2.44 10.95 4.81
N SER A 73 -1.15 11.11 5.10
CA SER A 73 -0.39 12.32 4.76
C SER A 73 0.22 12.10 3.38
N ILE A 74 -0.35 12.78 2.39
CA ILE A 74 0.03 12.73 0.97
C ILE A 74 0.32 14.17 0.53
N PRO A 75 1.52 14.73 0.81
CA PRO A 75 1.81 16.14 0.55
C PRO A 75 1.63 16.54 -0.91
N ASP A 76 2.05 15.65 -1.82
CA ASP A 76 1.97 15.81 -3.27
C ASP A 76 1.25 14.59 -3.86
N GLY A 77 0.23 14.83 -4.67
CA GLY A 77 -0.50 13.81 -5.40
C GLY A 77 -1.84 14.30 -5.93
N GLU A 78 -2.24 13.76 -7.08
CA GLU A 78 -3.55 14.02 -7.70
C GLU A 78 -4.36 12.72 -7.84
N GLY A 79 -5.68 12.86 -8.05
CA GLY A 79 -6.55 11.69 -8.23
C GLY A 79 -7.02 11.05 -6.91
N ARG A 80 -6.84 9.73 -6.79
CA ARG A 80 -7.34 8.93 -5.66
C ARG A 80 -6.35 7.86 -5.24
N GLY A 81 -6.49 7.43 -3.99
CA GLY A 81 -5.80 6.25 -3.46
C GLY A 81 -6.78 5.22 -2.94
N GLU A 82 -6.25 4.06 -2.57
CA GLU A 82 -7.00 3.03 -1.86
C GLU A 82 -6.29 2.69 -0.54
N LEU A 83 -7.07 2.61 0.53
CA LEU A 83 -6.64 1.98 1.76
C LEU A 83 -6.70 0.46 1.56
N ILE A 84 -5.60 -0.22 1.85
CA ILE A 84 -5.53 -1.67 1.95
C ILE A 84 -5.61 -2.03 3.44
N VAL A 85 -6.53 -2.93 3.79
CA VAL A 85 -6.56 -3.57 5.12
C VAL A 85 -6.48 -5.07 4.92
N GLN A 86 -5.42 -5.66 5.46
CA GLN A 86 -5.23 -7.11 5.51
C GLN A 86 -5.48 -7.60 6.94
N GLY A 87 -6.23 -8.69 7.08
CA GLY A 87 -6.46 -9.37 8.35
C GLY A 87 -6.10 -10.84 8.27
N ALA A 88 -6.34 -11.58 9.36
CA ALA A 88 -5.96 -12.99 9.45
C ALA A 88 -6.48 -13.83 8.26
N GLY A 89 -5.57 -14.62 7.67
CA GLY A 89 -5.84 -15.42 6.47
C GLY A 89 -5.57 -14.63 5.18
N GLU A 90 -6.33 -14.91 4.13
CA GLU A 90 -6.26 -14.21 2.82
C GLU A 90 -7.27 -13.04 2.74
N ALA A 91 -7.71 -12.52 3.90
CA ALA A 91 -8.73 -11.47 3.95
C ALA A 91 -8.13 -10.10 3.62
N GLU A 92 -8.47 -9.57 2.45
CA GLU A 92 -8.09 -8.22 2.02
C GLU A 92 -9.33 -7.35 1.77
N TYR A 93 -9.26 -6.10 2.23
CA TYR A 93 -10.29 -5.09 2.01
C TYR A 93 -9.68 -3.83 1.44
N ARG A 94 -10.27 -3.32 0.36
CA ARG A 94 -9.85 -2.09 -0.32
C ARG A 94 -10.91 -1.01 -0.20
N TYR A 95 -10.49 0.20 0.14
CA TYR A 95 -11.38 1.34 0.32
C TYR A 95 -10.84 2.57 -0.43
N PRO A 96 -11.47 2.99 -1.53
CA PRO A 96 -11.03 4.15 -2.28
C PRO A 96 -11.29 5.45 -1.51
N PHE A 97 -10.40 6.42 -1.68
CA PHE A 97 -10.52 7.76 -1.14
C PHE A 97 -9.90 8.81 -2.07
N PRO A 98 -10.46 10.01 -2.16
CA PRO A 98 -9.89 11.08 -2.97
C PRO A 98 -8.67 11.69 -2.28
N PHE A 99 -7.67 12.11 -3.07
CA PHE A 99 -6.64 13.02 -2.59
C PHE A 99 -7.23 14.39 -2.27
N ARG A 100 -6.61 15.08 -1.31
CA ARG A 100 -7.06 16.38 -0.82
C ARG A 100 -5.97 17.41 -1.03
N PRO A 101 -6.28 18.62 -1.50
CA PRO A 101 -5.29 19.68 -1.67
C PRO A 101 -4.52 20.06 -0.40
N SER A 102 -5.06 19.73 0.78
CA SER A 102 -4.37 19.94 2.06
C SER A 102 -3.27 18.91 2.35
N GLY A 103 -3.07 17.94 1.45
CA GLY A 103 -2.18 16.79 1.63
C GLY A 103 -2.62 15.82 2.74
N GLN A 104 -3.86 15.92 3.19
CA GLN A 104 -4.41 15.09 4.27
C GLN A 104 -5.70 14.42 3.80
N SER A 105 -5.60 13.13 3.50
CA SER A 105 -6.70 12.31 3.04
C SER A 105 -7.13 11.31 4.10
N ARG A 106 -8.31 10.74 3.92
CA ARG A 106 -8.83 9.71 4.84
C ARG A 106 -9.71 8.70 4.13
N ALA A 107 -9.61 7.46 4.56
CA ALA A 107 -10.47 6.36 4.15
C ALA A 107 -11.29 5.89 5.36
N LYS A 108 -12.56 5.54 5.09
CA LYS A 108 -13.45 4.97 6.10
C LYS A 108 -13.63 3.48 5.85
N PRO A 109 -13.02 2.61 6.69
CA PRO A 109 -13.19 1.16 6.55
C PRO A 109 -14.63 0.72 6.83
N GLY A 110 -14.97 -0.46 6.33
CA GLY A 110 -16.24 -1.12 6.63
C GLY A 110 -16.30 -1.57 8.09
N LYS A 111 -17.51 -1.57 8.68
CA LYS A 111 -17.73 -2.02 10.07
C LYS A 111 -17.57 -3.54 10.30
N GLY A 112 -17.32 -4.30 9.24
CA GLY A 112 -17.23 -5.76 9.25
C GLY A 112 -15.91 -6.30 9.78
N ILE A 113 -14.84 -5.49 9.76
CA ILE A 113 -13.50 -5.91 10.17
C ILE A 113 -13.48 -6.07 11.68
N ARG A 114 -13.16 -7.28 12.14
CA ARG A 114 -13.16 -7.69 13.56
C ARG A 114 -11.96 -8.56 13.89
N GLU A 115 -10.77 -8.09 13.53
CA GLU A 115 -9.50 -8.82 13.73
C GLU A 115 -8.58 -8.10 14.71
N ASN A 116 -7.56 -8.81 15.18
CA ASN A 116 -6.55 -8.31 16.12
C ASN A 116 -5.16 -8.24 15.48
N TYR A 117 -4.85 -9.18 14.58
CA TYR A 117 -3.72 -9.11 13.67
C TYR A 117 -4.18 -8.41 12.40
N LEU A 118 -3.53 -7.29 12.09
CA LEU A 118 -3.88 -6.46 10.94
C LEU A 118 -2.61 -5.90 10.30
N ALA A 119 -2.64 -5.78 8.98
CA ALA A 119 -1.73 -4.99 8.18
C ALA A 119 -2.51 -3.88 7.46
N PHE A 120 -1.86 -2.75 7.29
CA PHE A 120 -2.41 -1.58 6.62
C PHE A 120 -1.51 -1.17 5.48
N GLY A 121 -2.12 -0.69 4.41
CA GLY A 121 -1.40 -0.22 3.26
C GLY A 121 -2.12 0.85 2.47
N PHE A 122 -1.44 1.26 1.41
CA PHE A 122 -1.86 2.27 0.46
C PHE A 122 -1.61 1.75 -0.95
N SER A 123 -2.50 2.09 -1.89
CA SER A 123 -2.31 1.89 -3.33
C SER A 123 -2.74 3.13 -4.11
N ASN A 124 -2.07 3.41 -5.24
CA ASN A 124 -2.48 4.39 -6.26
C ASN A 124 -3.09 3.64 -7.46
N PRO A 125 -4.39 3.32 -7.45
CA PRO A 125 -5.00 2.39 -8.42
C PRO A 125 -4.96 2.88 -9.87
N ASP A 126 -4.84 4.19 -10.07
CA ASP A 126 -4.85 4.82 -11.39
C ASP A 126 -3.43 5.16 -11.88
N GLY A 127 -2.38 4.78 -11.12
CA GLY A 127 -0.98 5.03 -11.46
C GLY A 127 -0.52 6.48 -11.30
N ASP A 128 -1.34 7.33 -10.68
CA ASP A 128 -1.03 8.74 -10.44
C ASP A 128 0.22 8.91 -9.55
N ASP A 129 0.95 10.00 -9.79
CA ASP A 129 2.05 10.44 -8.93
C ASP A 129 1.57 10.68 -7.49
N PHE A 130 2.34 10.21 -6.52
CA PHE A 130 2.07 10.46 -5.10
C PHE A 130 3.36 10.50 -4.28
N THR A 131 3.29 11.22 -3.16
CA THR A 131 4.26 11.11 -2.06
C THR A 131 3.52 10.67 -0.81
N LEU A 132 3.83 9.48 -0.28
CA LEU A 132 3.25 8.99 0.97
C LEU A 132 4.22 9.23 2.14
N ASP A 133 3.82 10.11 3.07
CA ASP A 133 4.62 10.41 4.26
C ASP A 133 4.21 9.55 5.47
N ARG A 134 2.89 9.42 5.71
CA ARG A 134 2.37 8.75 6.91
C ARG A 134 1.01 8.12 6.69
N VAL A 135 0.82 6.95 7.31
CA VAL A 135 -0.47 6.30 7.51
C VAL A 135 -0.79 6.28 9.01
N GLU A 136 -1.93 6.86 9.40
CA GLU A 136 -2.39 6.87 10.79
C GLU A 136 -3.75 6.18 10.92
N VAL A 137 -3.79 5.12 11.74
CA VAL A 137 -4.97 4.28 11.92
C VAL A 137 -5.64 4.61 13.25
N LEU A 138 -6.87 5.12 13.22
CA LEU A 138 -7.69 5.25 14.42
C LEU A 138 -8.34 3.91 14.76
N VAL A 139 -7.73 3.22 15.72
CA VAL A 139 -8.16 1.91 16.20
C VAL A 139 -9.10 2.07 17.40
N ALA A 140 -10.32 1.53 17.28
CA ALA A 140 -11.21 1.31 18.41
C ALA A 140 -11.14 -0.16 18.87
N GLN A 141 -11.19 -0.40 20.18
CA GLN A 141 -11.13 -1.75 20.74
C GLN A 141 -12.52 -2.31 21.10
N SER A 142 -12.70 -3.61 20.94
CA SER A 142 -13.89 -4.31 21.45
C SER A 142 -13.95 -4.26 22.97
N ARG A 143 -15.13 -3.95 23.52
CA ARG A 143 -15.38 -3.96 24.97
C ARG A 143 -15.57 -5.36 25.54
N THR A 144 -15.95 -6.33 24.72
CA THR A 144 -16.41 -7.65 25.19
C THR A 144 -15.70 -8.84 24.54
N ARG A 145 -15.01 -8.66 23.41
CA ARG A 145 -14.41 -9.79 22.64
C ARG A 145 -12.88 -9.72 22.62
N ARG A 146 -12.24 -10.86 22.90
CA ARG A 146 -10.79 -11.10 22.85
C ARG A 146 -10.51 -12.32 21.98
N VAL A 147 -9.25 -12.57 21.66
CA VAL A 147 -8.79 -13.90 21.18
C VAL A 147 -9.28 -14.97 22.15
#